data_AF-A0A0L0KI78-F1
#
_entry.id   AF-A0A0L0KI78-F1
#
_cell.length_a   1.000
_cell.length_b   1.000
_cell.length_c   1.000
_cell.angle_alpha   90.00
_cell.angle_beta   90.00
_cell.angle_gamma   90.00
#
_symmetry.space_group_name_H-M   'P 1'
#
loop_
_entity.id
_entity.type
_entity.pdbx_description
1 polymer ?
#
loop_
_entity_poly.entity_id
_entity_poly.type
_entity_poly.pdbx_seq_one_letter_code
_entity_poly.pdbx_strand_id
1 'polypeptide(L)'
;MPLAYLKSDADRVSGAGWPTVLVRETTGALRDMVLAAHRGRSGSRLRAPYWMARRFAGAATQPLDGSDLVHFTFATPRGPARICVRENQSDLLILWQVFLHRFYELGAAYRLGHDIDTLDTIVDLGGNTGLAAAYLDARYRPRTLLTVEPIAESRAVLERNAELAGTGWRIDPRAVSGGESEMEFAVSGFWDTCTAVREVAELRRSRPYRLENHLARPQRTLPATTVDRLLADHGIEHVDLLKVDVEGSERDIFAEVRPWMRQVDRMVLEVHDKYIDGDQVRATLRAAGFRQVPPRVPEPAGFNPVELYVRAEGAS
;
A
#
# COMPACT_ATOMS: atom_id res chain seq x y z
N MET A 1 -19.82 13.30 16.81
CA MET A 1 -20.03 14.32 15.77
C MET A 1 -19.71 13.69 14.41
N PRO A 2 -20.69 13.47 13.53
CA PRO A 2 -20.53 12.67 12.31
C PRO A 2 -19.43 13.15 11.37
N LEU A 3 -19.10 14.44 11.39
CA LEU A 3 -18.15 15.05 10.46
C LEU A 3 -16.74 15.24 11.04
N ALA A 4 -16.53 14.99 12.34
CA ALA A 4 -15.30 15.37 13.06
C ALA A 4 -14.00 14.81 12.45
N TYR A 5 -14.07 13.66 11.78
CA TYR A 5 -12.94 13.00 11.15
C TYR A 5 -12.55 13.63 9.78
N LEU A 6 -13.43 14.41 9.12
CA LEU A 6 -13.11 15.13 7.87
C LEU A 6 -12.05 16.21 8.05
N LYS A 7 -11.92 16.74 9.27
CA LYS A 7 -10.79 17.59 9.61
C LYS A 7 -9.54 16.74 9.69
N SER A 8 -8.55 17.06 8.88
CA SER A 8 -7.18 16.56 9.07
C SER A 8 -6.56 17.21 10.31
N ASP A 9 -5.42 16.69 10.77
CA ASP A 9 -4.68 17.34 11.86
C ASP A 9 -4.21 18.74 11.47
N ALA A 10 -3.85 18.94 10.19
CA ALA A 10 -3.52 20.26 9.65
C ALA A 10 -4.72 21.22 9.72
N ASP A 11 -5.95 20.76 9.47
CA ASP A 11 -7.16 21.59 9.62
C ASP A 11 -7.42 21.97 11.07
N ARG A 12 -7.09 21.08 12.01
CA ARG A 12 -7.20 21.35 13.44
C ARG A 12 -6.15 22.37 13.89
N VAL A 13 -4.91 22.23 13.45
CA VAL A 13 -3.80 23.13 13.77
C VAL A 13 -4.01 24.52 13.16
N SER A 14 -4.48 24.59 11.92
CA SER A 14 -4.73 25.86 11.22
C SER A 14 -6.05 26.54 11.60
N GLY A 15 -6.90 25.89 12.40
CA GLY A 15 -8.20 26.43 12.78
C GLY A 15 -9.21 26.51 11.61
N ALA A 16 -9.04 25.69 10.58
CA ALA A 16 -9.87 25.75 9.37
C ALA A 16 -11.38 25.60 9.68
N GLY A 17 -12.20 26.49 9.11
CA GLY A 17 -13.65 26.46 9.26
C GLY A 17 -14.29 25.26 8.56
N TRP A 18 -15.44 24.79 9.07
CA TRP A 18 -16.22 23.71 8.45
C TRP A 18 -16.60 23.95 6.98
N PRO A 19 -16.97 25.17 6.55
CA PRO A 19 -17.26 25.43 5.14
C PRO A 19 -16.06 25.14 4.22
N THR A 20 -14.86 25.55 4.63
CA THR A 20 -13.62 25.31 3.88
C THR A 20 -13.33 23.83 3.72
N VAL A 21 -13.45 23.07 4.82
CA VAL A 21 -13.27 21.61 4.81
C VAL A 21 -14.30 20.96 3.89
N LEU A 22 -15.58 21.32 4.02
CA LEU A 22 -16.63 20.71 3.20
C LEU A 22 -16.45 20.99 1.70
N VAL A 23 -16.07 22.21 1.33
CA VAL A 23 -15.78 22.56 -0.07
C VAL A 23 -14.58 21.77 -0.61
N ARG A 24 -13.50 21.65 0.17
CA ARG A 24 -12.32 20.86 -0.21
C ARG A 24 -12.69 19.39 -0.47
N GLU A 25 -13.35 18.76 0.49
CA GLU A 25 -13.71 17.34 0.43
C GLU A 25 -14.72 17.07 -0.69
N THR A 26 -15.71 17.94 -0.87
CA THR A 26 -16.69 17.82 -1.97
C THR A 26 -16.02 17.97 -3.34
N THR A 27 -15.10 18.91 -3.47
CA THR A 27 -14.35 19.12 -4.72
C THR A 27 -13.43 17.93 -5.01
N GLY A 28 -12.77 17.39 -3.98
CA GLY A 28 -11.97 16.17 -4.05
C GLY A 28 -12.82 14.97 -4.51
N ALA A 29 -13.98 14.78 -3.89
CA ALA A 29 -14.91 13.71 -4.26
C ALA A 29 -15.33 13.77 -5.73
N LEU A 30 -15.70 14.96 -6.23
CA LEU A 30 -16.07 15.13 -7.64
C LEU A 30 -14.90 14.82 -8.59
N ARG A 31 -13.68 15.22 -8.24
CA ARG A 31 -12.48 14.89 -9.03
C ARG A 31 -12.25 13.38 -9.06
N ASP A 32 -12.35 12.72 -7.91
CA ASP A 32 -12.17 11.27 -7.80
C ASP A 32 -13.25 10.50 -8.56
N MET A 33 -14.49 10.98 -8.55
CA MET A 33 -15.57 10.42 -9.36
C MET A 33 -15.28 10.50 -10.86
N VAL A 34 -14.82 11.66 -11.34
CA VAL A 34 -14.45 11.83 -12.76
C VAL A 34 -13.28 10.93 -13.13
N LEU A 35 -12.27 10.86 -12.27
CA LEU A 35 -11.10 10.02 -12.47
C LEU A 35 -11.45 8.53 -12.48
N ALA A 36 -12.32 8.10 -11.57
CA ALA A 36 -12.88 6.75 -11.52
C ALA A 36 -13.64 6.39 -12.81
N ALA A 37 -14.46 7.31 -13.33
CA ALA A 37 -15.20 7.10 -14.58
C ALA A 37 -14.25 6.95 -15.78
N HIS A 38 -13.20 7.77 -15.81
CA HIS A 38 -12.21 7.75 -16.88
C HIS A 38 -11.37 6.46 -16.87
N ARG A 39 -10.94 6.01 -15.69
CA ARG A 39 -10.08 4.83 -15.55
C ARG A 39 -10.85 3.52 -15.51
N GLY A 40 -12.12 3.54 -15.13
CA GLY A 40 -13.00 2.38 -15.15
C GLY A 40 -13.24 1.85 -16.57
N ARG A 41 -13.41 0.53 -16.68
CA ARG A 41 -13.81 -0.16 -17.92
C ARG A 41 -15.16 -0.86 -17.73
N SER A 42 -15.89 -1.05 -18.83
CA SER A 42 -17.19 -1.73 -18.83
C SER A 42 -18.13 -1.14 -17.76
N GLY A 43 -18.80 -1.97 -16.95
CA GLY A 43 -19.68 -1.52 -15.86
C GLY A 43 -18.98 -0.68 -14.78
N SER A 44 -17.65 -0.75 -14.67
CA SER A 44 -16.90 0.06 -13.69
C SER A 44 -16.84 1.54 -14.04
N ARG A 45 -17.15 1.94 -15.28
CA ARG A 45 -17.29 3.37 -15.65
C ARG A 45 -18.41 4.07 -14.87
N LEU A 46 -19.42 3.32 -14.42
CA LEU A 46 -20.53 3.83 -13.61
C LEU A 46 -20.37 3.44 -12.13
N ARG A 47 -19.92 2.21 -11.88
CA ARG A 47 -19.78 1.68 -10.52
C ARG A 47 -18.67 2.38 -9.73
N ALA A 48 -17.50 2.65 -10.32
CA ALA A 48 -16.38 3.26 -9.61
C ALA A 48 -16.67 4.69 -9.12
N PRO A 49 -17.27 5.59 -9.93
CA PRO A 49 -17.70 6.90 -9.44
C PRO A 49 -18.68 6.83 -8.27
N TYR A 50 -19.66 5.93 -8.33
CA TYR A 50 -20.59 5.72 -7.23
C TYR A 50 -19.87 5.35 -5.92
N TRP A 51 -18.91 4.42 -5.99
CA TRP A 51 -18.15 4.00 -4.81
C TRP A 51 -17.19 5.07 -4.31
N MET A 52 -16.62 5.91 -5.18
CA MET A 52 -15.87 7.09 -4.74
C MET A 52 -16.78 8.06 -3.98
N ALA A 53 -17.96 8.38 -4.52
CA ALA A 53 -18.92 9.22 -3.80
C ALA A 53 -19.32 8.62 -2.45
N ARG A 54 -19.57 7.30 -2.41
CA ARG A 54 -19.90 6.55 -1.18
C ARG A 54 -18.76 6.53 -0.17
N ARG A 55 -17.50 6.48 -0.61
CA ARG A 55 -16.33 6.57 0.29
C ARG A 55 -16.39 7.89 1.08
N PHE A 56 -16.57 9.02 0.40
CA PHE A 56 -16.70 10.35 1.04
C PHE A 56 -17.98 10.48 1.88
N ALA A 57 -19.14 10.09 1.33
CA ALA A 57 -20.42 10.23 2.03
C ALA A 57 -20.52 9.30 3.25
N GLY A 58 -20.08 8.05 3.10
CA GLY A 58 -20.01 7.08 4.20
C GLY A 58 -19.00 7.53 5.25
N ALA A 59 -17.89 8.14 4.85
CA ALA A 59 -17.03 8.73 5.86
C ALA A 59 -17.86 9.77 6.65
N ALA A 60 -18.63 10.63 5.98
CA ALA A 60 -19.30 11.81 6.56
C ALA A 60 -20.46 11.48 7.51
N THR A 61 -21.01 10.28 7.43
CA THR A 61 -22.18 9.85 8.21
C THR A 61 -21.88 8.64 9.07
N GLN A 62 -21.58 7.50 8.45
CA GLN A 62 -21.26 6.22 9.07
C GLN A 62 -20.24 5.47 8.20
N PRO A 63 -19.02 5.21 8.72
CA PRO A 63 -17.99 4.52 7.97
C PRO A 63 -18.50 3.21 7.38
N LEU A 64 -18.14 2.95 6.12
CA LEU A 64 -18.37 1.66 5.50
C LEU A 64 -17.45 0.62 6.14
N ASP A 65 -18.02 -0.47 6.63
CA ASP A 65 -17.34 -1.58 7.29
C ASP A 65 -17.83 -2.96 6.80
N GLY A 66 -18.54 -2.99 5.67
CA GLY A 66 -19.08 -4.22 5.08
C GLY A 66 -18.00 -5.13 4.52
N SER A 67 -18.28 -6.44 4.54
CA SER A 67 -17.39 -7.48 3.99
C SER A 67 -17.80 -7.96 2.60
N ASP A 68 -18.94 -7.50 2.08
CA ASP A 68 -19.43 -7.90 0.75
C ASP A 68 -18.43 -7.44 -0.33
N LEU A 69 -18.26 -8.28 -1.36
CA LEU A 69 -17.28 -8.02 -2.40
C LEU A 69 -17.89 -7.26 -3.58
N VAL A 70 -17.24 -6.16 -3.94
CA VAL A 70 -17.56 -5.35 -5.10
C VAL A 70 -16.46 -5.48 -6.14
N HIS A 71 -16.86 -5.89 -7.34
CA HIS A 71 -15.94 -6.07 -8.45
C HIS A 71 -15.76 -4.80 -9.28
N PHE A 72 -14.52 -4.56 -9.70
CA PHE A 72 -14.13 -3.49 -10.60
C PHE A 72 -13.22 -3.99 -11.73
N THR A 73 -13.17 -3.21 -12.81
CA THR A 73 -12.21 -3.37 -13.89
C THR A 73 -11.65 -2.00 -14.23
N PHE A 74 -10.34 -1.85 -14.11
CA PHE A 74 -9.64 -0.59 -14.35
C PHE A 74 -8.65 -0.73 -15.50
N ALA A 75 -8.51 0.33 -16.30
CA ALA A 75 -7.49 0.41 -17.32
C ALA A 75 -6.11 0.60 -16.68
N THR A 76 -5.14 -0.24 -17.05
CA THR A 76 -3.71 0.02 -16.89
C THR A 76 -3.07 0.19 -18.29
N PRO A 77 -1.83 0.71 -18.36
CA PRO A 77 -1.10 0.86 -19.62
C PRO A 77 -1.01 -0.40 -20.50
N ARG A 78 -0.83 -1.60 -19.91
CA ARG A 78 -0.68 -2.86 -20.67
C ARG A 78 -1.95 -3.73 -20.71
N GLY A 79 -3.01 -3.34 -20.02
CA GLY A 79 -4.28 -4.06 -20.08
C GLY A 79 -5.23 -3.70 -18.93
N PRO A 80 -6.46 -4.23 -18.94
CA PRO A 80 -7.34 -4.05 -17.82
C PRO A 80 -6.91 -4.94 -16.64
N ALA A 81 -6.97 -4.40 -15.42
CA ALA A 81 -6.93 -5.17 -14.18
C ALA A 81 -8.35 -5.45 -13.71
N ARG A 82 -8.66 -6.70 -13.34
CA ARG A 82 -9.92 -7.09 -12.70
C ARG A 82 -9.64 -7.30 -11.23
N ILE A 83 -10.43 -6.67 -10.37
CA ILE A 83 -10.26 -6.75 -8.92
C ILE A 83 -11.62 -6.83 -8.22
N CYS A 84 -11.59 -7.25 -6.97
CA CYS A 84 -12.63 -7.03 -5.98
C CYS A 84 -12.07 -6.34 -4.74
N VAL A 85 -12.96 -5.62 -4.06
CA VAL A 85 -12.74 -4.99 -2.76
C VAL A 85 -13.94 -5.23 -1.87
N ARG A 86 -13.75 -5.18 -0.55
CA ARG A 86 -14.86 -5.18 0.40
C ARG A 86 -15.60 -3.84 0.38
N GLU A 87 -16.86 -3.85 0.76
CA GLU A 87 -17.67 -2.64 1.00
C GLU A 87 -17.25 -1.88 2.27
N ASN A 88 -15.95 -1.56 2.38
CA ASN A 88 -15.38 -0.87 3.53
C ASN A 88 -14.55 0.37 3.13
N GLN A 89 -14.23 1.22 4.10
CA GLN A 89 -13.45 2.43 3.84
C GLN A 89 -11.99 2.15 3.46
N SER A 90 -11.39 1.10 4.01
CA SER A 90 -9.97 0.77 3.77
C SER A 90 -9.72 0.45 2.30
N ASP A 91 -10.45 -0.53 1.76
CA ASP A 91 -10.21 -1.05 0.43
C ASP A 91 -10.55 0.02 -0.62
N LEU A 92 -11.56 0.87 -0.36
CA LEU A 92 -11.88 2.02 -1.22
C LEU A 92 -10.79 3.10 -1.19
N LEU A 93 -10.08 3.27 -0.08
CA LEU A 93 -8.92 4.15 0.00
C LEU A 93 -7.75 3.60 -0.79
N ILE A 94 -7.42 2.31 -0.60
CA ILE A 94 -6.32 1.65 -1.30
C ILE A 94 -6.63 1.59 -2.81
N LEU A 95 -7.86 1.27 -3.21
CA LEU A 95 -8.30 1.31 -4.61
C LEU A 95 -8.08 2.70 -5.22
N TRP A 96 -8.38 3.76 -4.48
CA TRP A 96 -8.14 5.13 -4.94
C TRP A 96 -6.65 5.42 -5.12
N GLN A 97 -5.79 5.06 -4.16
CA GLN A 97 -4.33 5.24 -4.27
C GLN A 97 -3.78 4.47 -5.48
N VAL A 98 -4.14 3.19 -5.59
CA VAL A 98 -3.54 2.24 -6.53
C VAL A 98 -4.10 2.39 -7.94
N PHE A 99 -5.42 2.49 -8.13
CA PHE A 99 -6.03 2.52 -9.45
C PHE A 99 -6.40 3.93 -9.92
N LEU A 100 -6.79 4.85 -9.03
CA LEU A 100 -7.13 6.23 -9.37
C LEU A 100 -5.95 7.19 -9.28
N HIS A 101 -4.92 6.89 -8.51
CA HIS A 101 -3.70 7.71 -8.51
C HIS A 101 -2.47 6.99 -9.07
N ARG A 102 -2.51 5.65 -9.19
CA ARG A 102 -1.47 4.86 -9.86
C ARG A 102 -0.08 5.12 -9.29
N PHE A 103 0.04 5.13 -7.96
CA PHE A 103 1.31 5.34 -7.27
C PHE A 103 2.41 4.36 -7.70
N TYR A 104 2.04 3.15 -8.14
CA TYR A 104 2.95 2.13 -8.62
C TYR A 104 3.29 2.22 -10.13
N GLU A 105 2.86 3.27 -10.84
CA GLU A 105 3.29 3.54 -12.22
C GLU A 105 4.61 4.32 -12.23
N LEU A 106 5.74 3.61 -12.08
CA LEU A 106 7.05 4.17 -11.76
C LEU A 106 7.49 5.29 -12.69
N GLY A 107 7.35 5.12 -14.01
CA GLY A 107 7.74 6.14 -14.99
C GLY A 107 6.90 7.42 -14.92
N ALA A 108 5.65 7.32 -14.45
CA ALA A 108 4.74 8.45 -14.24
C ALA A 108 4.91 9.09 -12.86
N ALA A 109 5.30 8.32 -11.84
CA ALA A 109 5.49 8.81 -10.48
C ALA A 109 6.91 9.38 -10.24
N TYR A 110 7.94 8.81 -10.87
CA TYR A 110 9.35 9.13 -10.58
C TYR A 110 10.14 9.52 -11.83
N ARG A 111 11.20 10.30 -11.63
CA ARG A 111 12.11 10.77 -12.70
C ARG A 111 13.12 9.68 -13.07
N LEU A 112 12.63 8.60 -13.66
CA LEU A 112 13.47 7.56 -14.26
C LEU A 112 14.05 8.03 -15.60
N GLY A 113 15.28 7.61 -15.90
CA GLY A 113 15.98 7.93 -17.14
C GLY A 113 15.55 7.09 -18.34
N HIS A 114 14.73 6.07 -18.12
CA HIS A 114 14.16 5.19 -19.14
C HIS A 114 12.77 4.73 -18.71
N ASP A 115 11.94 4.36 -19.68
CA ASP A 115 10.64 3.77 -19.41
C ASP A 115 10.78 2.30 -19.01
N ILE A 116 10.04 1.91 -17.97
CA ILE A 116 9.93 0.52 -17.53
C ILE A 116 8.60 0.00 -18.05
N ASP A 117 8.66 -0.92 -19.01
CA ASP A 117 7.48 -1.48 -19.62
C ASP A 117 7.09 -2.82 -18.99
N THR A 118 8.07 -3.71 -18.83
CA THR A 118 7.93 -5.01 -18.17
C THR A 118 8.93 -5.19 -17.05
N LEU A 119 8.61 -6.08 -16.11
CA LEU A 119 9.49 -6.56 -15.05
C LEU A 119 9.40 -8.08 -15.04
N ASP A 120 10.46 -8.80 -14.74
CA ASP A 120 10.45 -10.26 -14.70
C ASP A 120 10.02 -10.81 -13.35
N THR A 121 10.61 -10.30 -12.26
CA THR A 121 10.28 -10.69 -10.88
C THR A 121 9.86 -9.49 -10.04
N ILE A 122 8.67 -9.59 -9.43
CA ILE A 122 8.15 -8.63 -8.47
C ILE A 122 7.91 -9.33 -7.13
N VAL A 123 8.35 -8.69 -6.05
CA VAL A 123 8.05 -9.12 -4.68
C VAL A 123 7.31 -7.99 -3.95
N ASP A 124 6.13 -8.27 -3.41
CA ASP A 124 5.25 -7.35 -2.68
C ASP A 124 5.22 -7.75 -1.19
N LEU A 125 5.88 -6.96 -0.35
CA LEU A 125 5.84 -7.11 1.11
C LEU A 125 4.73 -6.22 1.67
N GLY A 126 3.75 -6.86 2.33
CA GLY A 126 2.52 -6.21 2.79
C GLY A 126 1.43 -6.18 1.72
N GLY A 127 1.06 -7.35 1.21
CA GLY A 127 0.14 -7.51 0.09
C GLY A 127 -1.29 -7.05 0.36
N ASN A 128 -1.71 -6.94 1.62
CA ASN A 128 -3.06 -6.55 2.03
C ASN A 128 -4.11 -7.41 1.29
N THR A 129 -5.06 -6.78 0.59
CA THR A 129 -6.11 -7.39 -0.22
C THR A 129 -5.64 -7.66 -1.65
N GLY A 130 -4.35 -7.48 -1.96
CA GLY A 130 -3.76 -7.77 -3.27
C GLY A 130 -3.98 -6.68 -4.33
N LEU A 131 -4.44 -5.48 -3.96
CA LEU A 131 -4.69 -4.41 -4.94
C LEU A 131 -3.41 -3.90 -5.59
N ALA A 132 -2.33 -3.73 -4.82
CA ALA A 132 -1.02 -3.34 -5.34
C ALA A 132 -0.48 -4.42 -6.29
N ALA A 133 -0.46 -5.69 -5.85
CA ALA A 133 -0.14 -6.83 -6.69
C ALA A 133 -0.97 -6.88 -7.99
N ALA A 134 -2.29 -6.67 -7.94
CA ALA A 134 -3.16 -6.63 -9.12
C ALA A 134 -2.76 -5.54 -10.12
N TYR A 135 -2.41 -4.36 -9.60
CA TYR A 135 -1.97 -3.26 -10.44
C TYR A 135 -0.60 -3.55 -11.06
N LEU A 136 0.35 -4.04 -10.27
CA LEU A 136 1.69 -4.40 -10.72
C LEU A 136 1.65 -5.51 -11.77
N ASP A 137 0.84 -6.55 -11.55
CA ASP A 137 0.60 -7.63 -12.51
C ASP A 137 0.07 -7.10 -13.84
N ALA A 138 -1.02 -6.34 -13.81
CA ALA A 138 -1.63 -5.81 -15.02
C ALA A 138 -0.75 -4.77 -15.72
N ARG A 139 0.04 -3.98 -14.98
CA ARG A 139 0.91 -2.91 -15.50
C ARG A 139 2.21 -3.45 -16.08
N TYR A 140 2.90 -4.36 -15.41
CA TYR A 140 4.27 -4.79 -15.75
C TYR A 140 4.36 -6.23 -16.23
N ARG A 141 3.30 -7.03 -16.11
CA ARG A 141 3.22 -8.42 -16.60
C ARG A 141 4.41 -9.29 -16.17
N PRO A 142 4.68 -9.37 -14.85
CA PRO A 142 5.78 -10.17 -14.35
C PRO A 142 5.61 -11.65 -14.62
N ARG A 143 6.75 -12.32 -14.83
CA ARG A 143 6.81 -13.78 -14.90
C ARG A 143 6.62 -14.39 -13.52
N THR A 144 7.17 -13.73 -12.50
CA THR A 144 7.03 -14.12 -11.10
C THR A 144 6.51 -12.94 -10.30
N LEU A 145 5.37 -13.12 -9.64
CA LEU A 145 4.87 -12.22 -8.62
C LEU A 145 4.72 -12.99 -7.31
N LEU A 146 5.49 -12.60 -6.30
CA LEU A 146 5.34 -13.06 -4.92
C LEU A 146 4.74 -11.93 -4.09
N THR A 147 3.65 -12.21 -3.37
CA THR A 147 3.03 -11.26 -2.44
C THR A 147 2.92 -11.88 -1.07
N VAL A 148 3.17 -11.08 -0.03
CA VAL A 148 3.27 -11.55 1.36
C VAL A 148 2.24 -10.84 2.22
N GLU A 149 1.29 -11.58 2.79
CA GLU A 149 0.23 -11.04 3.66
C GLU A 149 -0.10 -12.01 4.80
N PRO A 150 0.23 -11.64 6.05
CA PRO A 150 0.02 -12.54 7.18
C PRO A 150 -1.43 -12.57 7.72
N ILE A 151 -2.23 -11.53 7.47
CA ILE A 151 -3.60 -11.45 7.99
C ILE A 151 -4.55 -12.26 7.10
N ALA A 152 -5.11 -13.33 7.68
CA ALA A 152 -5.97 -14.27 6.96
C ALA A 152 -7.20 -13.60 6.32
N GLU A 153 -7.81 -12.63 6.99
CA GLU A 153 -8.98 -11.90 6.50
C GLU A 153 -8.66 -11.06 5.25
N SER A 154 -7.49 -10.42 5.21
CA SER A 154 -7.01 -9.65 4.05
C SER A 154 -6.54 -10.58 2.94
N ARG A 155 -5.80 -11.63 3.31
CA ARG A 155 -5.32 -12.66 2.39
C ARG A 155 -6.45 -13.40 1.67
N ALA A 156 -7.59 -13.62 2.32
CA ALA A 156 -8.75 -14.21 1.65
C ALA A 156 -9.25 -13.36 0.47
N VAL A 157 -9.19 -12.02 0.56
CA VAL A 157 -9.52 -11.12 -0.56
C VAL A 157 -8.40 -11.08 -1.59
N LEU A 158 -7.13 -11.10 -1.14
CA LEU A 158 -5.96 -11.22 -1.99
C LEU A 158 -6.02 -12.46 -2.88
N GLU A 159 -6.37 -13.62 -2.34
CA GLU A 159 -6.54 -14.87 -3.09
C GLU A 159 -7.61 -14.71 -4.18
N ARG A 160 -8.74 -14.03 -3.90
CA ARG A 160 -9.75 -13.73 -4.94
C ARG A 160 -9.22 -12.78 -6.01
N ASN A 161 -8.41 -11.80 -5.64
CA ASN A 161 -7.77 -10.90 -6.61
C ASN A 161 -6.73 -11.62 -7.48
N ALA A 162 -5.98 -12.57 -6.90
CA ALA A 162 -5.06 -13.44 -7.65
C ALA A 162 -5.81 -14.34 -8.66
N GLU A 163 -6.94 -14.93 -8.25
CA GLU A 163 -7.83 -15.69 -9.14
C GLU A 163 -8.36 -14.83 -10.29
N LEU A 164 -8.78 -13.59 -10.01
CA LEU A 164 -9.28 -12.65 -11.03
C LEU A 164 -8.20 -12.20 -12.01
N ALA A 165 -6.94 -12.10 -11.56
CA ALA A 165 -5.80 -11.81 -12.42
C ALA A 165 -5.48 -12.98 -13.35
N GLY A 166 -5.57 -14.22 -12.84
CA GLY A 166 -5.38 -15.44 -13.63
C GLY A 166 -3.93 -15.70 -14.05
N THR A 167 -2.96 -15.10 -13.35
CA THR A 167 -1.52 -15.17 -13.69
C THR A 167 -0.69 -16.00 -12.70
N GLY A 168 -1.33 -16.62 -11.69
CA GLY A 168 -0.68 -17.60 -10.80
C GLY A 168 0.29 -16.99 -9.79
N TRP A 169 -0.14 -15.96 -9.07
CA TRP A 169 0.67 -15.33 -8.02
C TRP A 169 1.10 -16.34 -6.95
N ARG A 170 2.30 -16.15 -6.42
CA ARG A 170 2.75 -16.84 -5.20
C ARG A 170 2.33 -16.00 -4.00
N ILE A 171 1.71 -16.64 -3.02
CA ILE A 171 1.18 -15.97 -1.82
C ILE A 171 1.83 -16.60 -0.60
N ASP A 172 2.53 -15.79 0.20
CA ASP A 172 3.15 -16.25 1.46
C ASP A 172 2.39 -15.70 2.67
N PRO A 173 2.00 -16.55 3.64
CA PRO A 173 1.19 -16.15 4.79
C PRO A 173 2.02 -15.66 5.98
N ARG A 174 3.34 -15.52 5.87
CA ARG A 174 4.20 -15.03 6.95
C ARG A 174 4.28 -13.52 6.95
N ALA A 175 4.65 -12.93 8.09
CA ALA A 175 5.07 -11.53 8.14
C ALA A 175 6.55 -11.40 7.76
N VAL A 176 7.00 -10.19 7.41
CA VAL A 176 8.42 -9.92 7.17
C VAL A 176 8.99 -9.01 8.25
N SER A 177 10.16 -9.39 8.80
CA SER A 177 10.88 -8.66 9.83
C SER A 177 12.40 -8.82 9.68
N GLY A 178 13.18 -8.26 10.61
CA GLY A 178 14.63 -8.44 10.67
C GLY A 178 15.10 -9.85 11.11
N GLY A 179 14.20 -10.71 11.58
CA GLY A 179 14.50 -12.06 12.06
C GLY A 179 13.38 -13.08 11.85
N GLU A 180 13.63 -14.33 12.23
CA GLU A 180 12.64 -15.40 12.22
C GLU A 180 12.11 -15.62 13.65
N SER A 181 10.82 -15.35 13.86
CA SER A 181 10.18 -15.49 15.17
C SER A 181 8.66 -15.44 15.06
N GLU A 182 7.96 -15.97 16.06
CA GLU A 182 6.56 -15.62 16.29
C GLU A 182 6.48 -14.19 16.84
N MET A 183 5.67 -13.34 16.21
CA MET A 183 5.50 -11.94 16.63
C MET A 183 4.03 -11.63 16.87
N GLU A 184 3.76 -10.78 17.86
CA GLU A 184 2.42 -10.26 18.11
C GLU A 184 2.16 -9.01 17.27
N PHE A 185 1.10 -9.04 16.48
CA PHE A 185 0.66 -7.94 15.63
C PHE A 185 -0.61 -7.30 16.17
N ALA A 186 -0.59 -5.97 16.26
CA ALA A 186 -1.80 -5.17 16.41
C ALA A 186 -2.46 -4.98 15.04
N VAL A 187 -3.73 -5.39 14.93
CA VAL A 187 -4.49 -5.33 13.67
C VAL A 187 -5.45 -4.14 13.69
N SER A 188 -5.37 -3.28 12.68
CA SER A 188 -6.31 -2.18 12.47
C SER A 188 -7.43 -2.63 11.53
N GLY A 189 -8.68 -2.61 11.97
CA GLY A 189 -9.81 -2.90 11.08
C GLY A 189 -10.11 -1.77 10.09
N PHE A 190 -9.81 -0.52 10.43
CA PHE A 190 -10.06 0.61 9.54
C PHE A 190 -9.02 0.77 8.43
N TRP A 191 -7.74 0.54 8.72
CA TRP A 191 -6.68 0.57 7.71
C TRP A 191 -6.46 -0.81 7.07
N ASP A 192 -7.07 -1.86 7.64
CA ASP A 192 -6.83 -3.26 7.26
C ASP A 192 -5.34 -3.63 7.22
N THR A 193 -4.58 -3.08 8.16
CA THR A 193 -3.13 -3.23 8.28
C THR A 193 -2.79 -3.91 9.60
N CYS A 194 -1.59 -4.46 9.70
CA CYS A 194 -1.06 -4.98 10.96
C CYS A 194 0.35 -4.43 11.23
N THR A 195 0.74 -4.38 12.50
CA THR A 195 2.09 -3.92 12.89
C THR A 195 2.56 -4.68 14.12
N ALA A 196 3.83 -5.09 14.14
CA ALA A 196 4.49 -5.64 15.32
C ALA A 196 5.17 -4.55 16.16
N VAL A 197 5.19 -3.30 15.68
CA VAL A 197 5.82 -2.18 16.38
C VAL A 197 4.84 -1.61 17.40
N ARG A 198 5.14 -1.79 18.70
CA ARG A 198 4.25 -1.42 19.80
C ARG A 198 3.90 0.07 19.80
N GLU A 199 4.86 0.94 19.51
CA GLU A 199 4.68 2.39 19.46
C GLU A 199 3.64 2.79 18.40
N VAL A 200 3.55 2.04 17.30
CA VAL A 200 2.53 2.23 16.26
C VAL A 200 1.14 1.92 16.79
N ALA A 201 1.01 0.78 17.48
CA ALA A 201 -0.25 0.36 18.08
C ALA A 201 -0.72 1.37 19.15
N GLU A 202 0.19 1.87 19.97
CA GLU A 202 -0.09 2.87 21.01
C GLU A 202 -0.48 4.23 20.41
N LEU A 203 0.26 4.72 19.42
CA LEU A 203 -0.03 6.00 18.76
C LEU A 203 -1.41 5.98 18.09
N ARG A 204 -1.79 4.88 17.44
CA ARG A 204 -3.13 4.69 16.85
C ARG A 204 -4.25 4.82 17.90
N ARG A 205 -4.08 4.18 19.06
CA ARG A 205 -5.03 4.24 20.18
C ARG A 205 -5.13 5.61 20.85
N SER A 206 -4.06 6.40 20.84
CA SER A 206 -4.02 7.71 21.52
C SER A 206 -4.93 8.79 20.90
N ARG A 207 -5.50 8.53 19.73
CA ARG A 207 -6.30 9.50 18.95
C ARG A 207 -7.77 9.07 18.86
N PRO A 208 -8.59 9.30 19.89
CA PRO A 208 -9.92 8.71 20.03
C PRO A 208 -10.94 9.13 18.95
N TYR A 209 -10.66 10.20 18.20
CA TYR A 209 -11.48 10.67 17.08
C TYR A 209 -11.24 9.90 15.78
N ARG A 210 -10.23 9.02 15.71
CA ARG A 210 -9.94 8.21 14.51
C ARG A 210 -10.88 7.01 14.43
N LEU A 211 -11.36 6.74 13.22
CA LEU A 211 -12.26 5.63 12.91
C LEU A 211 -11.66 4.26 13.26
N GLU A 212 -10.33 4.14 13.26
CA GLU A 212 -9.60 2.93 13.67
C GLU A 212 -9.93 2.45 15.10
N ASN A 213 -10.31 3.36 16.00
CA ASN A 213 -10.67 3.01 17.39
C ASN A 213 -12.09 2.44 17.51
N HIS A 214 -12.93 2.60 16.47
CA HIS A 214 -14.29 2.05 16.42
C HIS A 214 -14.36 0.69 15.72
N LEU A 215 -13.28 0.28 15.02
CA LEU A 215 -13.16 -0.97 14.27
C LEU A 215 -11.94 -1.78 14.74
N ALA A 216 -11.71 -1.85 16.04
CA ALA A 216 -10.58 -2.58 16.60
C ALA A 216 -10.70 -4.09 16.33
N ARG A 217 -9.62 -4.72 15.87
CA ARG A 217 -9.52 -6.18 15.72
C ARG A 217 -8.62 -6.75 16.82
N PRO A 218 -8.78 -8.04 17.19
CA PRO A 218 -7.92 -8.63 18.19
C PRO A 218 -6.48 -8.71 17.67
N GLN A 219 -5.51 -8.68 18.57
CA GLN A 219 -4.12 -8.96 18.23
C GLN A 219 -3.98 -10.38 17.66
N ARG A 220 -2.91 -10.60 16.89
CA ARG A 220 -2.61 -11.87 16.24
C ARG A 220 -1.15 -12.22 16.47
N THR A 221 -0.88 -13.44 16.91
CA THR A 221 0.47 -13.99 16.90
C THR A 221 0.68 -14.69 15.56
N LEU A 222 1.69 -14.25 14.80
CA LEU A 222 1.93 -14.72 13.44
C LEU A 222 3.43 -15.00 13.24
N PRO A 223 3.78 -16.02 12.44
CA PRO A 223 5.17 -16.28 12.09
C PRO A 223 5.72 -15.14 11.23
N ALA A 224 6.87 -14.61 11.63
CA ALA A 224 7.65 -13.66 10.85
C ALA A 224 8.91 -14.33 10.28
N THR A 225 9.32 -13.88 9.10
CA THR A 225 10.55 -14.34 8.44
C THR A 225 11.38 -13.16 7.93
N THR A 226 12.59 -13.44 7.46
CA THR A 226 13.47 -12.45 6.84
C THR A 226 13.28 -12.42 5.32
N VAL A 227 13.66 -11.32 4.68
CA VAL A 227 13.67 -11.25 3.20
C VAL A 227 14.64 -12.28 2.62
N ASP A 228 15.82 -12.50 3.23
CA ASP A 228 16.77 -13.54 2.81
C ASP A 228 16.10 -14.93 2.74
N ARG A 229 15.40 -15.33 3.82
CA ARG A 229 14.73 -16.62 3.91
C ARG A 229 13.55 -16.72 2.95
N LEU A 230 12.76 -15.65 2.85
CA LEU A 230 11.62 -15.57 1.93
C LEU A 230 12.06 -15.79 0.49
N LEU A 231 13.10 -15.10 0.02
CA LEU A 231 13.59 -15.28 -1.36
C LEU A 231 14.12 -16.70 -1.59
N ALA A 232 14.84 -17.26 -0.61
CA ALA A 232 15.36 -18.64 -0.69
C ALA A 232 14.23 -19.69 -0.77
N ASP A 233 13.19 -19.58 0.07
CA ASP A 233 12.05 -20.51 0.10
C ASP A 233 11.28 -20.55 -1.23
N HIS A 234 11.23 -19.40 -1.93
CA HIS A 234 10.54 -19.27 -3.20
C HIS A 234 11.47 -19.45 -4.41
N GLY A 235 12.75 -19.78 -4.20
CA GLY A 235 13.75 -19.95 -5.25
C GLY A 235 13.94 -18.69 -6.11
N ILE A 236 13.88 -17.51 -5.49
CA ILE A 236 14.03 -16.22 -6.16
C ILE A 236 15.48 -15.75 -5.97
N GLU A 237 16.23 -15.69 -7.07
CA GLU A 237 17.63 -15.25 -7.06
C GLU A 237 17.80 -13.76 -7.43
N HIS A 238 16.77 -13.18 -8.06
CA HIS A 238 16.77 -11.79 -8.53
C HIS A 238 15.36 -11.18 -8.47
N VAL A 239 15.30 -9.91 -8.08
CA VAL A 239 14.07 -9.13 -7.92
C VAL A 239 14.21 -7.79 -8.65
N ASP A 240 13.50 -7.62 -9.76
CA ASP A 240 13.50 -6.39 -10.54
C ASP A 240 12.85 -5.23 -9.76
N LEU A 241 11.82 -5.54 -8.97
CA LEU A 241 11.08 -4.60 -8.13
C LEU A 241 10.62 -5.26 -6.82
N LEU A 242 11.10 -4.71 -5.70
CA LEU A 242 10.60 -5.01 -4.36
C LEU A 242 9.69 -3.87 -3.89
N LYS A 243 8.42 -4.15 -3.65
CA LYS A 243 7.52 -3.22 -2.95
C LYS A 243 7.54 -3.54 -1.46
N VAL A 244 7.66 -2.51 -0.62
CA VAL A 244 7.70 -2.62 0.83
C VAL A 244 6.76 -1.61 1.46
N ASP A 245 5.73 -2.12 2.11
CA ASP A 245 4.79 -1.36 2.94
C ASP A 245 4.37 -2.29 4.08
N VAL A 246 5.09 -2.22 5.20
CA VAL A 246 5.00 -3.20 6.30
C VAL A 246 4.79 -2.53 7.65
N GLU A 247 4.32 -1.28 7.62
CA GLU A 247 3.68 -0.60 8.76
C GLU A 247 4.56 -0.53 10.02
N GLY A 248 5.83 -0.18 9.84
CA GLY A 248 6.82 0.03 10.90
C GLY A 248 7.92 -1.04 10.94
N SER A 249 7.68 -2.23 10.38
CA SER A 249 8.71 -3.29 10.34
C SER A 249 9.90 -2.92 9.44
N GLU A 250 9.85 -1.80 8.71
CA GLU A 250 10.98 -1.30 7.92
C GLU A 250 12.21 -1.05 8.83
N ARG A 251 12.00 -0.60 10.08
CA ARG A 251 13.09 -0.40 11.05
C ARG A 251 13.96 -1.64 11.20
N ASP A 252 13.33 -2.80 11.33
CA ASP A 252 14.03 -4.04 11.64
C ASP A 252 14.54 -4.71 10.35
N ILE A 253 13.82 -4.57 9.23
CA ILE A 253 14.25 -5.07 7.91
C ILE A 253 15.49 -4.33 7.39
N PHE A 254 15.58 -3.02 7.65
CA PHE A 254 16.67 -2.14 7.22
C PHE A 254 17.60 -1.72 8.36
N ALA A 255 17.63 -2.46 9.47
CA ALA A 255 18.52 -2.17 10.59
C ALA A 255 20.01 -2.23 10.20
N GLU A 256 20.35 -3.08 9.23
CA GLU A 256 21.70 -3.26 8.69
C GLU A 256 21.66 -3.67 7.20
N VAL A 257 22.80 -3.62 6.52
CA VAL A 257 22.91 -4.11 5.13
C VAL A 257 22.87 -5.64 5.13
N ARG A 258 21.99 -6.22 4.30
CA ARG A 258 21.74 -7.67 4.25
C ARG A 258 22.03 -8.26 2.85
N PRO A 259 22.35 -9.56 2.75
CA PRO A 259 22.68 -10.19 1.46
C PRO A 259 21.59 -10.08 0.40
N TRP A 260 20.31 -10.26 0.76
CA TRP A 260 19.18 -10.12 -0.16
C TRP A 260 19.15 -8.78 -0.88
N MET A 261 19.67 -7.71 -0.25
CA MET A 261 19.67 -6.37 -0.85
C MET A 261 20.40 -6.37 -2.18
N ARG A 262 21.45 -7.20 -2.35
CA ARG A 262 22.20 -7.37 -3.61
C ARG A 262 21.35 -7.97 -4.74
N GLN A 263 20.31 -8.73 -4.42
CA GLN A 263 19.43 -9.40 -5.38
C GLN A 263 18.34 -8.46 -5.93
N VAL A 264 18.20 -7.26 -5.37
CA VAL A 264 17.12 -6.32 -5.71
C VAL A 264 17.63 -5.16 -6.56
N ASP A 265 17.01 -4.91 -7.71
CA ASP A 265 17.35 -3.77 -8.58
C ASP A 265 16.69 -2.47 -8.13
N ARG A 266 15.40 -2.55 -7.78
CA ARG A 266 14.56 -1.40 -7.48
C ARG A 266 13.68 -1.69 -6.28
N MET A 267 13.41 -0.65 -5.50
CA MET A 267 12.55 -0.75 -4.34
C MET A 267 11.59 0.43 -4.29
N VAL A 268 10.29 0.13 -4.20
CA VAL A 268 9.27 1.13 -3.85
C VAL A 268 8.94 0.91 -2.39
N LEU A 269 9.24 1.89 -1.55
CA LEU A 269 9.22 1.75 -0.10
C LEU A 269 8.36 2.86 0.51
N GLU A 270 7.33 2.49 1.27
CA GLU A 270 6.61 3.42 2.13
C GLU A 270 7.36 3.53 3.47
N VAL A 271 8.02 4.67 3.70
CA VAL A 271 8.77 4.89 4.95
C VAL A 271 7.84 5.49 5.99
N HIS A 272 7.59 4.73 7.05
CA HIS A 272 6.70 5.13 8.13
C HIS A 272 7.38 6.08 9.14
N ASP A 273 7.88 7.24 8.71
CA ASP A 273 8.64 8.21 9.53
C ASP A 273 7.91 8.66 10.83
N LYS A 274 6.57 8.58 10.84
CA LYS A 274 5.74 8.83 12.04
C LYS A 274 5.89 7.78 13.15
N TYR A 275 6.51 6.65 12.84
CA TYR A 275 6.59 5.46 13.68
C TYR A 275 8.03 5.01 13.95
N ILE A 276 8.94 5.27 13.01
CA ILE A 276 10.31 4.79 13.05
C ILE A 276 11.29 5.91 12.67
N ASP A 277 12.57 5.70 12.94
CA ASP A 277 13.64 6.52 12.39
C ASP A 277 13.87 6.17 10.91
N GLY A 278 13.19 6.87 10.01
CA GLY A 278 13.38 6.65 8.57
C GLY A 278 14.74 7.11 8.05
N ASP A 279 15.46 7.97 8.76
CA ASP A 279 16.82 8.37 8.33
C ASP A 279 17.80 7.20 8.46
N GLN A 280 17.62 6.33 9.45
CA GLN A 280 18.34 5.06 9.54
C GLN A 280 18.04 4.17 8.34
N VAL A 281 16.76 3.99 7.97
CA VAL A 281 16.35 3.19 6.80
C VAL A 281 17.02 3.70 5.53
N ARG A 282 16.93 5.02 5.29
CA ARG A 282 17.54 5.70 4.13
C ARG A 282 19.08 5.59 4.16
N ALA A 283 19.71 5.61 5.33
CA ALA A 283 21.15 5.41 5.46
C ALA A 283 21.59 3.98 5.11
N THR A 284 20.87 2.96 5.57
CA THR A 284 21.12 1.56 5.21
C THR A 284 20.98 1.33 3.71
N LEU A 285 19.94 1.88 3.08
CA LEU A 285 19.75 1.78 1.63
C LEU A 285 20.91 2.40 0.85
N ARG A 286 21.39 3.58 1.26
CA ARG A 286 22.59 4.20 0.67
C ARG A 286 23.83 3.33 0.84
N ALA A 287 24.04 2.78 2.04
CA ALA A 287 25.16 1.87 2.32
C ALA A 287 25.10 0.57 1.51
N ALA A 288 23.89 0.09 1.18
CA ALA A 288 23.65 -1.05 0.31
C ALA A 288 23.78 -0.73 -1.20
N GLY A 289 24.11 0.51 -1.57
CA GLY A 289 24.34 0.93 -2.96
C GLY A 289 23.08 1.38 -3.69
N PHE A 290 21.98 1.68 -2.99
CA PHE A 290 20.79 2.27 -3.59
C PHE A 290 20.86 3.80 -3.60
N ARG A 291 20.33 4.39 -4.68
CA ARG A 291 20.06 5.83 -4.78
C ARG A 291 18.57 6.08 -4.87
N GLN A 292 18.10 7.11 -4.19
CA GLN A 292 16.70 7.55 -4.30
C GLN A 292 16.48 8.21 -5.67
N VAL A 293 15.34 7.92 -6.29
CA VAL A 293 14.86 8.57 -7.52
C VAL A 293 13.82 9.61 -7.10
N PRO A 294 14.01 10.89 -7.46
CA PRO A 294 13.10 11.93 -7.04
C PRO A 294 11.72 11.75 -7.71
N PRO A 295 10.63 12.04 -7.00
CA PRO A 295 9.29 12.00 -7.57
C PRO A 295 9.13 13.13 -8.61
N ARG A 296 8.24 12.92 -9.59
CA ARG A 296 7.91 13.94 -10.60
C ARG A 296 7.09 15.09 -10.03
N VAL A 297 6.21 14.78 -9.08
CA VAL A 297 5.39 15.73 -8.34
C VAL A 297 5.76 15.60 -6.86
N PRO A 298 5.99 16.70 -6.13
CA PRO A 298 6.20 16.64 -4.69
C PRO A 298 5.00 15.95 -4.02
N GLU A 299 5.26 15.07 -3.06
CA GLU A 299 4.18 14.44 -2.30
C GLU A 299 3.44 15.48 -1.47
N PRO A 300 2.11 15.33 -1.29
CA PRO A 300 1.35 16.20 -0.41
C PRO A 300 1.87 16.07 1.02
N ALA A 301 2.05 17.20 1.70
CA ALA A 301 2.46 17.20 3.11
C ALA A 301 1.48 16.39 3.98
N GLY A 302 2.01 15.44 4.78
CA GLY A 302 1.25 14.67 5.76
C GLY A 302 0.88 13.23 5.37
N PHE A 303 1.29 12.76 4.19
CA PHE A 303 1.27 11.32 3.86
C PHE A 303 2.63 10.68 4.17
N ASN A 304 2.67 9.36 4.38
CA ASN A 304 3.94 8.65 4.47
C ASN A 304 4.62 8.73 3.09
N PRO A 305 5.92 9.05 3.03
CA PRO A 305 6.60 9.13 1.75
C PRO A 305 6.72 7.75 1.11
N VAL A 306 6.28 7.67 -0.16
CA VAL A 306 6.50 6.50 -1.00
C VAL A 306 7.71 6.80 -1.87
N GLU A 307 8.82 6.20 -1.51
CA GLU A 307 10.12 6.49 -2.10
C GLU A 307 10.51 5.40 -3.11
N LEU A 308 11.08 5.79 -4.25
CA LEU A 308 11.68 4.86 -5.20
C LEU A 308 13.20 4.86 -5.03
N TYR A 309 13.77 3.67 -4.88
CA TYR A 309 15.20 3.42 -4.85
C TYR A 309 15.60 2.55 -6.03
N VAL A 310 16.77 2.82 -6.61
CA VAL A 310 17.37 2.01 -7.67
C VAL A 310 18.83 1.76 -7.35
N ARG A 311 19.35 0.58 -7.71
CA ARG A 311 20.77 0.28 -7.56
C ARG A 311 21.61 1.27 -8.37
N ALA A 312 22.66 1.82 -7.75
CA ALA A 312 23.64 2.64 -8.46
C ALA A 312 24.46 1.77 -9.42
N GLU A 313 24.65 2.24 -10.65
CA GLU A 313 25.50 1.55 -11.64
C GLU A 313 26.93 1.41 -11.08
N GLY A 314 27.47 0.19 -11.08
CA GLY A 314 28.85 -0.10 -10.63
C GLY A 314 29.01 -0.60 -9.18
N ALA A 315 27.93 -0.80 -8.44
CA ALA A 315 27.98 -1.45 -7.12
C ALA A 315 27.80 -2.97 -7.25
N SER A 316 28.91 -3.70 -7.49
CA SER A 316 29.00 -5.16 -7.37
C SER A 316 29.68 -5.56 -6.07
#